data_AF-A0AAU7E0A5-F1
#
_entry.id   AF-A0AAU7E0A5-F1
#
_cell.length_a   1.000
_cell.length_b   1.000
_cell.length_c   1.000
_cell.angle_alpha   90.00
_cell.angle_beta   90.00
_cell.angle_gamma   90.00
#
_symmetry.space_group_name_H-M   'P 1'
#
loop_
_entity.id
_entity.type
_entity.pdbx_description
1 polymer ?
#
loop_
_entity_poly.entity_id
_entity_poly.type
_entity_poly.pdbx_seq_one_letter_code
_entity_poly.pdbx_strand_id
1 'polypeptide(L)'
;MAKMYRAVVGTGLDGGVDVRCVPMSGHDLAQPAPSFDTRALVQLAAFACMHGFIVTSFSLANSYLSPVDDADQSGLSAWLLGALEEEGRHGVEALLSAELDGLEVTTVELIARATGLRISVRRSGYVYTSSADAAEALLRSAWQELQLQ
;
A
#
# COMPACT_ATOMS: atom_id res chain seq x y z
N MET A 1 14.76 -18.53 0.14
CA MET A 1 15.06 -17.70 1.33
C MET A 1 14.15 -16.48 1.26
N ALA A 2 13.30 -16.26 2.27
CA ALA A 2 12.52 -15.02 2.34
C ALA A 2 13.48 -13.85 2.65
N LYS A 3 13.44 -12.79 1.85
CA LYS A 3 14.17 -11.56 2.17
C LYS A 3 13.51 -10.95 3.42
N MET A 4 14.26 -10.83 4.52
CA MET A 4 13.80 -10.06 5.68
C MET A 4 13.98 -8.58 5.38
N TYR A 5 12.97 -7.76 5.68
CA TYR A 5 13.03 -6.31 5.51
C TYR A 5 12.77 -5.62 6.86
N ARG A 6 13.38 -4.46 7.08
CA ARG A 6 13.17 -3.58 8.23
C ARG A 6 12.53 -2.27 7.77
N ALA A 7 11.61 -1.74 8.56
CA ALA A 7 11.14 -0.37 8.44
C ALA A 7 12.22 0.60 8.95
N VAL A 8 12.74 1.47 8.08
CA VAL A 8 13.57 2.61 8.46
C VAL A 8 12.67 3.83 8.52
N VAL A 9 12.65 4.44 9.69
CA VAL A 9 11.81 5.58 10.01
C VAL A 9 12.58 6.86 9.72
N GLY A 10 12.04 7.69 8.84
CA GLY A 10 12.43 9.08 8.61
C GLY A 10 11.33 10.03 9.06
N THR A 11 11.70 11.27 9.31
CA THR A 11 10.75 12.38 9.52
C THR A 11 10.30 12.94 8.19
N GLY A 12 8.99 12.93 7.91
CA GLY A 12 8.40 13.63 6.79
C GLY A 12 8.38 15.14 7.01
N LEU A 13 8.31 15.92 5.92
CA LEU A 13 8.40 17.38 5.95
C LEU A 13 7.22 18.06 6.68
N ASP A 14 6.07 17.37 6.79
CA ASP A 14 4.82 17.91 7.34
C ASP A 14 4.51 17.41 8.77
N GLY A 15 5.50 16.88 9.50
CA GLY A 15 5.31 16.29 10.82
C GLY A 15 4.77 14.85 10.80
N GLY A 16 4.59 14.27 9.62
CA GLY A 16 4.40 12.84 9.42
C GLY A 16 5.70 12.05 9.53
N VAL A 17 5.56 10.74 9.47
CA VAL A 17 6.63 9.76 9.53
C VAL A 17 6.71 9.03 8.20
N ASP A 18 7.91 9.00 7.64
CA ASP A 18 8.25 8.34 6.39
C ASP A 18 8.89 7.01 6.71
N VAL A 19 8.17 5.92 6.53
CA VAL A 19 8.73 4.58 6.69
C VAL A 19 9.18 4.08 5.33
N ARG A 20 10.48 3.79 5.21
CA ARG A 20 11.07 3.09 4.06
C ARG A 20 11.32 1.64 4.45
N CYS A 21 10.86 0.71 3.64
CA CYS A 21 11.27 -0.67 3.81
C CYS A 21 12.71 -0.85 3.27
N VAL A 22 13.61 -1.46 4.04
CA VAL A 22 14.98 -1.77 3.61
C VAL A 22 15.29 -3.25 3.86
N PRO A 23 16.00 -3.96 2.96
CA PRO A 23 16.38 -5.35 3.21
C PRO A 23 17.34 -5.47 4.40
N MET A 24 17.15 -6.46 5.26
CA MET A 24 17.97 -6.74 6.45
C MET A 24 19.32 -7.41 6.13
N SER A 25 19.70 -7.53 4.86
CA SER A 25 21.01 -8.06 4.50
C SER A 25 22.08 -7.13 5.06
N GLY A 26 22.86 -7.60 6.04
CA GLY A 26 23.97 -6.84 6.59
C GLY A 26 24.90 -6.39 5.47
N HIS A 27 25.21 -5.08 5.46
CA HIS A 27 25.78 -4.28 4.38
C HIS A 27 24.76 -3.60 3.43
N ASP A 28 24.83 -2.27 3.48
CA ASP A 28 24.29 -1.26 2.59
C ASP A 28 22.90 -0.67 2.86
N LEU A 29 22.96 0.56 3.37
CA LEU A 29 21.95 1.63 3.32
C LEU A 29 21.58 2.06 1.88
N ALA A 30 21.99 1.30 0.85
CA ALA A 30 21.90 1.66 -0.56
C ALA A 30 21.04 0.70 -1.41
N GLN A 31 20.40 -0.31 -0.80
CA GLN A 31 19.43 -1.10 -1.56
C GLN A 31 18.13 -0.30 -1.74
N PRO A 32 17.58 -0.24 -2.96
CA PRO A 32 16.32 0.46 -3.21
C PRO A 32 15.22 -0.13 -2.33
N ALA A 33 14.32 0.72 -1.85
CA ALA A 33 13.14 0.26 -1.12
C ALA A 33 12.39 -0.78 -1.98
N PRO A 34 11.85 -1.86 -1.37
CA PRO A 34 11.05 -2.81 -2.12
C PRO A 34 9.87 -2.05 -2.73
N SER A 35 9.71 -2.20 -4.04
CA SER A 35 8.56 -1.63 -4.73
C SER A 35 7.36 -2.54 -4.52
N PHE A 36 6.23 -1.94 -4.15
CA PHE A 36 4.96 -2.66 -4.15
C PHE A 36 4.33 -2.50 -5.54
N ASP A 37 4.33 -3.55 -6.33
CA ASP A 37 3.52 -3.56 -7.54
C ASP A 37 2.02 -3.50 -7.20
N THR A 38 1.17 -3.34 -8.22
CA THR A 38 -0.28 -3.30 -8.07
C THR A 38 -0.79 -4.49 -7.24
N ARG A 39 -0.28 -5.70 -7.51
CA ARG A 39 -0.68 -6.91 -6.82
C ARG A 39 -0.34 -6.85 -5.33
N ALA A 40 0.88 -6.46 -4.98
CA ALA A 40 1.33 -6.33 -3.60
C ALA A 40 0.52 -5.28 -2.83
N LEU A 41 0.20 -4.15 -3.45
CA LEU A 41 -0.66 -3.12 -2.84
C LEU A 41 -2.08 -3.63 -2.60
N VAL A 42 -2.68 -4.34 -3.55
CA VAL A 42 -4.02 -4.92 -3.39
C VAL A 42 -4.02 -6.02 -2.32
N GLN A 43 -2.97 -6.87 -2.28
CA GLN A 43 -2.78 -7.86 -1.22
C GLN A 43 -2.68 -7.20 0.16
N LEU A 44 -1.90 -6.13 0.28
CA LEU A 44 -1.76 -5.36 1.50
C LEU A 44 -3.10 -4.71 1.92
N ALA A 45 -3.85 -4.16 0.97
CA ALA A 45 -5.16 -3.56 1.21
C ALA A 45 -6.15 -4.57 1.82
N ALA A 46 -6.26 -5.75 1.20
CA ALA A 46 -7.11 -6.84 1.69
C ALA A 46 -6.64 -7.35 3.06
N PHE A 47 -5.33 -7.50 3.26
CA PHE A 47 -4.75 -7.86 4.55
C PHE A 47 -5.08 -6.83 5.63
N ALA A 48 -4.88 -5.55 5.37
CA ALA A 48 -5.16 -4.48 6.33
C ALA A 48 -6.64 -4.51 6.78
N CYS A 49 -7.58 -4.76 5.86
CA CYS A 49 -9.00 -4.92 6.18
C CYS A 49 -9.26 -6.06 7.20
N MET A 50 -8.60 -7.21 7.03
CA MET A 50 -8.71 -8.34 7.97
C MET A 50 -8.12 -8.01 9.36
N HIS A 51 -7.18 -7.06 9.42
CA HIS A 51 -6.47 -6.67 10.64
C HIS A 51 -6.96 -5.34 11.24
N GLY A 52 -8.23 -4.99 10.98
CA GLY A 52 -8.88 -3.86 11.67
C GLY A 52 -8.63 -2.49 11.06
N PHE A 53 -8.16 -2.42 9.81
CA PHE A 53 -8.11 -1.20 9.03
C PHE A 53 -9.32 -1.10 8.08
N ILE A 54 -9.51 0.11 7.55
CA ILE A 54 -10.41 0.43 6.45
C ILE A 54 -9.55 1.01 5.34
N VAL A 55 -9.69 0.52 4.11
CA VAL A 55 -9.14 1.20 2.94
C VAL A 55 -10.05 2.35 2.60
N THR A 56 -9.50 3.57 2.53
CA THR A 56 -10.28 4.78 2.25
C THR A 56 -10.10 5.31 0.85
N SER A 57 -9.02 4.94 0.17
CA SER A 57 -8.80 5.29 -1.23
C SER A 57 -7.73 4.44 -1.87
N PHE A 58 -7.87 4.22 -3.17
CA PHE A 58 -6.80 3.80 -4.07
C PHE A 58 -6.40 4.98 -4.96
N SER A 59 -5.10 5.18 -5.18
CA SER A 59 -4.58 6.04 -6.25
C SER A 59 -4.15 5.19 -7.44
N LEU A 60 -4.53 5.59 -8.65
CA LEU A 60 -4.19 4.89 -9.88
C LEU A 60 -3.29 5.75 -10.77
N ALA A 61 -2.50 5.09 -11.60
CA ALA A 61 -1.74 5.70 -12.67
C ALA A 61 -1.83 4.83 -13.92
N ASN A 62 -1.51 5.37 -15.09
CA ASN A 62 -1.37 4.55 -16.29
C ASN A 62 -0.06 3.74 -16.26
N SER A 63 0.17 2.93 -17.29
CA SER A 63 1.38 2.09 -17.44
C SER A 63 2.71 2.86 -17.52
N TYR A 64 2.66 4.18 -17.73
CA TYR A 64 3.83 5.07 -17.67
C TYR A 64 3.98 5.77 -16.30
N LEU A 65 3.19 5.35 -15.31
CA LEU A 65 3.10 5.95 -13.97
C LEU A 65 2.68 7.41 -13.96
N SER A 66 2.02 7.89 -15.02
CA SER A 66 1.34 9.18 -14.98
C SER A 66 0.04 9.04 -14.18
N PRO A 67 -0.18 9.86 -13.14
CA PRO A 67 -1.41 9.83 -12.36
C PRO A 67 -2.63 9.97 -13.25
N VAL A 68 -3.72 9.28 -12.89
CA VAL A 68 -5.02 9.52 -13.48
C VAL A 68 -5.52 10.89 -13.01
N ASP A 69 -6.24 11.60 -13.88
CA ASP A 69 -6.81 12.91 -13.55
C ASP A 69 -7.75 12.82 -12.33
N ASP A 70 -7.75 13.84 -11.47
CA ASP A 70 -8.48 13.84 -10.20
C ASP A 70 -9.98 13.55 -10.34
N ALA A 71 -10.58 13.99 -11.45
CA ALA A 71 -12.00 13.78 -11.74
C ALA A 71 -12.34 12.28 -11.90
N ASP A 72 -11.48 11.54 -12.61
CA ASP A 72 -11.66 10.11 -12.86
C ASP A 72 -11.17 9.28 -11.66
N GLN A 73 -10.11 9.75 -10.99
CA GLN A 73 -9.49 9.09 -9.84
C GLN A 73 -10.48 8.79 -8.71
N SER A 74 -11.40 9.72 -8.41
CA SER A 74 -12.41 9.54 -7.36
C SER A 74 -13.40 8.43 -7.70
N GLY A 75 -13.89 8.40 -8.95
CA GLY A 75 -14.83 7.37 -9.42
C GLY A 75 -14.18 5.98 -9.45
N LEU A 76 -12.97 5.89 -9.99
CA LEU A 76 -12.19 4.65 -10.06
C LEU A 76 -11.85 4.11 -8.66
N SER A 77 -11.44 4.98 -7.75
CA SER A 77 -11.18 4.61 -6.35
C SER A 77 -12.44 4.05 -5.70
N ALA A 78 -13.59 4.70 -5.88
CA ALA A 78 -14.86 4.21 -5.33
C ALA A 78 -15.25 2.82 -5.87
N TRP A 79 -15.03 2.54 -7.16
CA TRP A 79 -15.28 1.22 -7.74
C TRP A 79 -14.38 0.14 -7.14
N LEU A 80 -13.08 0.41 -7.00
CA LEU A 80 -12.15 -0.52 -6.36
C LEU A 80 -12.49 -0.76 -4.89
N LEU A 81 -12.91 0.27 -4.17
CA LEU A 81 -13.37 0.15 -2.78
C LEU A 81 -14.61 -0.75 -2.69
N GLY A 82 -15.59 -0.58 -3.58
CA GLY A 82 -16.77 -1.46 -3.65
C GLY A 82 -16.39 -2.91 -3.95
N ALA A 83 -15.53 -3.14 -4.95
CA ALA A 83 -15.04 -4.48 -5.27
C ALA A 83 -14.27 -5.14 -4.11
N LEU A 84 -13.49 -4.35 -3.36
CA LEU A 84 -12.80 -4.82 -2.16
C LEU A 84 -13.77 -5.20 -1.04
N GLU A 85 -14.84 -4.43 -0.86
CA GLU A 85 -15.85 -4.70 0.17
C GLU A 85 -16.68 -5.95 -0.15
N GLU A 86 -17.09 -6.10 -1.41
CA GLU A 86 -17.98 -7.18 -1.85
C GLU A 86 -17.25 -8.52 -2.02
N GLU A 87 -16.08 -8.51 -2.64
CA GLU A 87 -15.38 -9.71 -3.10
C GLU A 87 -13.93 -9.79 -2.58
N GLY A 88 -13.52 -8.84 -1.74
CA GLY A 88 -12.16 -8.78 -1.21
C GLY A 88 -11.13 -8.57 -2.32
N ARG A 89 -9.97 -9.17 -2.14
CA ARG A 89 -8.86 -9.10 -3.11
C ARG A 89 -9.28 -9.54 -4.51
N HIS A 90 -10.14 -10.56 -4.62
CA HIS A 90 -10.47 -11.14 -5.92
C HIS A 90 -11.26 -10.17 -6.79
N GLY A 91 -12.24 -9.46 -6.21
CA GLY A 91 -13.01 -8.44 -6.94
C GLY A 91 -12.14 -7.32 -7.47
N VAL A 92 -11.21 -6.83 -6.64
CA VAL A 92 -10.26 -5.77 -7.04
C VAL A 92 -9.38 -6.24 -8.20
N GLU A 93 -8.81 -7.44 -8.12
CA GLU A 93 -7.99 -8.01 -9.20
C GLU A 93 -8.80 -8.24 -10.49
N ALA A 94 -10.03 -8.74 -10.38
CA ALA A 94 -10.92 -8.94 -11.51
C ALA A 94 -11.27 -7.61 -12.19
N LEU A 95 -11.68 -6.60 -11.42
CA LEU A 95 -12.01 -5.28 -11.92
C LEU A 95 -10.81 -4.60 -12.62
N LEU A 96 -9.62 -4.71 -12.03
CA LEU A 96 -8.38 -4.22 -12.65
C LEU A 96 -8.08 -4.90 -13.98
N SER A 97 -8.29 -6.22 -14.08
CA SER A 97 -8.00 -6.97 -15.31
C SER A 97 -9.05 -6.82 -16.41
N ALA A 98 -10.32 -6.60 -16.05
CA ALA A 98 -11.42 -6.62 -17.00
C ALA A 98 -11.83 -5.22 -17.49
N GLU A 99 -11.95 -4.26 -16.56
CA GLU A 99 -12.53 -2.94 -16.85
C GLU A 99 -11.48 -1.82 -16.82
N LEU A 100 -10.41 -1.99 -16.05
CA LEU A 100 -9.39 -0.97 -15.82
C LEU A 100 -8.01 -1.36 -16.38
N ASP A 101 -8.01 -2.09 -17.51
CA ASP A 101 -6.78 -2.53 -18.16
C ASP A 101 -5.85 -1.36 -18.48
N GLY A 102 -4.55 -1.56 -18.26
CA GLY A 102 -3.53 -0.53 -18.41
C GLY A 102 -3.41 0.47 -17.26
N LEU A 103 -4.25 0.37 -16.22
CA LEU A 103 -4.08 1.13 -14.98
C LEU A 103 -3.35 0.31 -13.90
N GLU A 104 -2.54 1.00 -13.12
CA GLU A 104 -1.79 0.45 -12.01
C GLU A 104 -2.18 1.14 -10.70
N VAL A 105 -2.31 0.37 -9.62
CA VAL A 105 -2.45 0.94 -8.28
C VAL A 105 -1.08 1.45 -7.84
N THR A 106 -1.03 2.71 -7.42
CA THR A 106 0.20 3.37 -6.98
C THR A 106 0.21 3.73 -5.51
N THR A 107 -0.96 3.91 -4.90
CA THR A 107 -1.09 4.22 -3.46
C THR A 107 -2.35 3.58 -2.88
N VAL A 108 -2.26 3.13 -1.64
CA VAL A 108 -3.40 2.68 -0.82
C VAL A 108 -3.44 3.52 0.46
N GLU A 109 -4.57 4.16 0.71
CA GLU A 109 -4.82 4.92 1.93
C GLU A 109 -5.64 4.08 2.91
N LEU A 110 -5.17 3.98 4.15
CA LEU A 110 -5.73 3.16 5.21
C LEU A 110 -6.05 4.00 6.44
N ILE A 111 -7.13 3.64 7.14
CA ILE A 111 -7.48 4.16 8.46
C ILE A 111 -7.71 3.00 9.44
N ALA A 112 -7.00 3.02 10.58
CA ALA A 112 -7.22 2.06 11.66
C ALA A 112 -8.58 2.30 12.33
N ARG A 113 -9.44 1.28 12.41
CA ARG A 113 -10.80 1.40 12.98
C ARG A 113 -10.79 1.82 14.44
N ALA A 114 -9.85 1.31 15.22
CA ALA A 114 -9.80 1.55 16.66
C ALA A 114 -9.28 2.94 17.05
N THR A 115 -8.38 3.52 16.25
CA THR A 115 -7.62 4.72 16.63
C THR A 115 -7.77 5.90 15.67
N GLY A 116 -8.34 5.67 14.48
CA GLY A 116 -8.38 6.67 13.42
C GLY A 116 -7.01 6.97 12.78
N LEU A 117 -5.97 6.20 13.12
CA LEU A 117 -4.63 6.36 12.56
C LEU A 117 -4.66 6.21 11.05
N ARG A 118 -4.03 7.13 10.33
CA ARG A 118 -3.90 7.10 8.88
C ARG A 118 -2.55 6.53 8.45
N ILE A 119 -2.58 5.70 7.42
CA ILE A 119 -1.39 5.12 6.78
C ILE A 119 -1.59 5.18 5.27
N SER A 120 -0.69 5.85 4.56
CA SER A 120 -0.61 5.86 3.10
C SER A 120 0.53 4.97 2.68
N VAL A 121 0.29 3.97 1.83
CA VAL A 121 1.33 3.06 1.34
C VAL A 121 1.47 3.23 -0.17
N ARG A 122 2.66 3.66 -0.62
CA ARG A 122 2.96 3.91 -2.02
C ARG A 122 3.74 2.77 -2.66
N ARG A 123 3.55 2.59 -3.96
CA ARG A 123 4.29 1.66 -4.84
C ARG A 123 5.80 1.79 -4.75
N SER A 124 6.32 2.98 -4.43
CA SER A 124 7.75 3.22 -4.24
C SER A 124 8.32 2.65 -2.93
N GLY A 125 7.52 1.94 -2.14
CA GLY A 125 7.96 1.42 -0.83
C GLY A 125 7.92 2.46 0.28
N TYR A 126 7.33 3.63 0.01
CA TYR A 126 7.20 4.73 0.95
C TYR A 126 5.87 4.65 1.67
N VAL A 127 5.93 4.78 3.00
CA VAL A 127 4.73 4.78 3.84
C VAL A 127 4.68 6.06 4.65
N TYR A 128 3.58 6.81 4.50
CA TYR A 128 3.32 8.02 5.26
C TYR A 128 2.33 7.73 6.37
N THR A 129 2.66 8.09 7.61
CA THR A 129 1.79 7.87 8.77
C THR A 129 2.09 8.88 9.87
N SER A 130 1.20 9.02 10.85
CA SER A 130 1.51 9.73 12.10
C SER A 130 2.08 8.82 13.20
N SER A 131 2.21 7.51 12.95
CA SER A 131 2.77 6.55 13.92
C SER A 131 3.67 5.52 13.25
N ALA A 132 4.98 5.71 13.41
CA ALA A 132 6.01 4.81 12.90
C ALA A 132 5.78 3.35 13.35
N ASP A 133 5.54 3.15 14.64
CA ASP A 133 5.40 1.83 15.25
C ASP A 133 4.20 1.07 14.69
N ALA A 134 3.07 1.75 14.48
CA ALA A 134 1.87 1.13 13.95
C ALA A 134 2.03 0.77 12.47
N ALA A 135 2.66 1.63 11.66
CA ALA A 135 3.00 1.29 10.28
C ALA A 135 4.00 0.13 10.22
N GLU A 136 5.04 0.13 11.06
CA GLU A 136 5.99 -0.98 11.11
C GLU A 136 5.30 -2.29 11.51
N ALA A 137 4.40 -2.28 12.50
CA ALA A 137 3.65 -3.45 12.92
C ALA A 137 2.76 -4.01 11.80
N LEU A 138 2.02 -3.15 11.10
CA LEU A 138 1.19 -3.54 9.95
C LEU A 138 2.04 -4.16 8.85
N LEU A 139 3.09 -3.46 8.42
CA LEU A 139 3.95 -3.89 7.32
C LEU A 139 4.67 -5.19 7.69
N ARG A 140 5.23 -5.30 8.89
CA ARG A 140 5.91 -6.52 9.33
C ARG A 140 5.01 -7.74 9.28
N SER A 141 3.79 -7.63 9.80
CA SER A 141 2.80 -8.72 9.76
C SER A 141 2.41 -9.06 8.31
N ALA A 142 2.13 -8.04 7.49
CA ALA A 142 1.81 -8.23 6.08
C ALA A 142 2.95 -8.94 5.32
N TRP A 143 4.21 -8.57 5.57
CA TRP A 143 5.35 -9.21 4.91
C TRP A 143 5.53 -10.68 5.30
N GLN A 144 5.31 -11.00 6.57
CA GLN A 144 5.40 -12.36 7.08
C GLN A 144 4.31 -13.26 6.49
N GLU A 145 3.08 -12.75 6.42
CA GLU A 145 1.92 -13.53 5.99
C GLU A 145 1.77 -13.60 4.47
N LEU A 146 2.01 -12.49 3.77
CA LEU A 146 1.77 -12.38 2.33
C LEU A 146 2.98 -12.81 1.49
N GLN A 147 4.13 -13.08 2.12
CA GLN A 147 5.40 -13.37 1.46
C GLN A 147 5.70 -12.41 0.29
N LEU A 148 5.47 -11.11 0.51
CA LEU A 148 5.73 -10.07 -0.48
C LEU A 148 7.22 -10.16 -0.90
N GLN A 149 7.49 -10.60 -2.13
CA GLN A 149 8.84 -10.91 -2.62
C GLN A 149 9.56 -9.67 -3.17
#